data_AF-A0A7R9B723-F1
#
_entry.id   AF-A0A7R9B723-F1
#
_cell.length_a   1.000
_cell.length_b   1.000
_cell.length_c   1.000
_cell.angle_alpha   90.00
_cell.angle_beta   90.00
_cell.angle_gamma   90.00
#
_symmetry.space_group_name_H-M   'P 1'
#
loop_
_entity.id
_entity.type
_entity.pdbx_description
1 polymer ?
#
loop_
_entity_poly.entity_id
_entity_poly.type
_entity_poly.pdbx_seq_one_letter_code
_entity_poly.pdbx_strand_id
1 'polypeptide(L)'
;MGKKDSENISPLLLSCYAVALDKGTYDAISLHPENAKEKRVKYVERVERLLKQQGLLIITSCNWTEVEIISHFCSKFERFHIIPTPTFQFGGKTGSLITSIVLRKKL
;
A
#
# COMPACT_ATOMS: atom_id res chain seq x y z
N MET A 1 23.03 28.28 -23.59
CA MET A 1 21.82 27.73 -24.25
C MET A 1 21.90 26.22 -24.11
N GLY A 2 21.11 25.47 -23.34
CA GLY A 2 20.02 25.78 -22.43
C GLY A 2 20.17 24.97 -21.15
N LYS A 3 19.66 25.52 -20.04
CA LYS A 3 19.54 24.84 -18.76
C LYS A 3 18.46 23.77 -18.94
N LYS A 4 18.79 22.49 -18.71
CA LYS A 4 17.80 21.40 -18.67
C LYS A 4 16.89 21.62 -17.46
N ASP A 5 15.70 22.09 -17.78
CA ASP A 5 14.41 21.92 -17.09
C ASP A 5 14.51 21.35 -15.67
N SER A 6 14.56 22.26 -14.70
CA SER A 6 14.03 22.00 -13.36
C SER A 6 12.54 21.67 -13.52
N GLU A 7 12.19 20.40 -13.51
CA GLU A 7 10.80 19.95 -13.50
C GLU A 7 10.09 20.63 -12.32
N ASN A 8 9.19 21.56 -12.64
CA ASN A 8 8.27 22.19 -11.72
C ASN A 8 7.34 21.10 -11.19
N ILE A 9 7.74 20.46 -10.08
CA ILE A 9 6.88 19.57 -9.31
C ILE A 9 5.70 20.43 -8.82
N SER A 10 4.53 20.25 -9.44
CA SER A 10 3.32 21.00 -9.09
C SER A 10 3.06 20.91 -7.57
N PRO A 11 2.62 21.98 -6.89
CA PRO A 11 2.33 21.97 -5.45
C PRO A 11 1.35 20.88 -4.98
N LEU A 12 0.59 20.28 -5.91
CA LEU A 12 -0.28 19.12 -5.70
C LEU A 12 0.47 17.82 -5.32
N LEU A 13 1.80 17.78 -5.46
CA LEU A 13 2.66 16.65 -5.11
C LEU A 13 3.26 16.74 -3.70
N LEU A 14 2.91 17.77 -2.92
CA LEU A 14 3.09 17.70 -1.47
C LEU A 14 2.18 16.60 -0.92
N SER A 15 2.61 15.93 0.15
CA SER A 15 1.81 14.99 0.90
C SER A 15 0.49 15.64 1.35
N CYS A 16 -0.60 15.44 0.60
CA CYS A 16 -1.83 16.21 0.73
C CYS A 16 -2.97 15.41 1.37
N TYR A 17 -2.92 14.08 1.30
CA TYR A 17 -4.04 13.24 1.71
C TYR A 17 -3.86 12.70 3.13
N ALA A 18 -4.91 12.78 3.94
CA ALA A 18 -4.93 12.15 5.25
C ALA A 18 -5.19 10.64 5.16
N VAL A 19 -5.96 10.22 4.14
CA VAL A 19 -6.34 8.83 3.91
C VAL A 19 -6.23 8.51 2.42
N ALA A 20 -5.72 7.32 2.10
CA ALA A 20 -5.76 6.72 0.77
C ALA A 20 -6.44 5.34 0.87
N LEU A 21 -7.32 5.05 -0.09
CA LEU A 21 -8.01 3.78 -0.20
C LEU A 21 -7.49 3.01 -1.41
N ASP A 22 -7.17 1.75 -1.23
CA ASP A 22 -6.81 0.82 -2.29
C ASP A 22 -7.65 -0.45 -2.17
N LYS A 23 -8.43 -0.72 -3.22
CA LYS A 23 -9.16 -1.98 -3.39
C LYS A 23 -8.68 -2.65 -4.68
N GLY A 24 -7.55 -3.34 -4.61
CA GLY A 24 -7.00 -4.19 -5.67
C GLY A 24 -6.00 -3.54 -6.61
N THR A 25 -5.69 -2.25 -6.48
CA THR A 25 -4.61 -1.62 -7.28
C THR A 25 -3.25 -2.17 -6.88
N TYR A 26 -3.03 -2.36 -5.58
CA TYR A 26 -1.84 -3.04 -5.08
C TYR A 26 -1.73 -4.47 -5.62
N ASP A 27 -2.82 -5.23 -5.66
CA ASP A 27 -2.83 -6.59 -6.21
C ASP A 27 -2.37 -6.61 -7.67
N ALA A 28 -2.95 -5.75 -8.52
CA ALA A 28 -2.58 -5.67 -9.93
C ALA A 28 -1.09 -5.33 -10.13
N ILE A 29 -0.55 -4.42 -9.32
CA ILE A 29 0.86 -3.98 -9.43
C ILE A 29 1.81 -5.02 -8.84
N SER A 30 1.45 -5.61 -7.71
CA SER A 30 2.30 -6.53 -6.94
C SER A 30 2.47 -7.90 -7.58
N LEU A 31 1.55 -8.26 -8.47
CA LEU A 31 1.53 -9.50 -9.25
C LEU A 31 2.02 -9.34 -10.68
N HIS A 32 2.56 -8.18 -11.05
CA HIS A 32 3.05 -7.94 -12.41
C HIS A 32 4.09 -9.01 -12.82
N PRO A 33 3.98 -9.62 -14.02
CA PRO A 33 4.82 -10.75 -14.42
C PRO A 33 6.31 -10.37 -14.48
N GLU A 34 6.61 -9.13 -14.83
CA GLU A 34 7.96 -8.59 -14.86
C GLU A 34 8.26 -7.72 -13.64
N ASN A 35 9.36 -8.03 -12.93
CA ASN A 35 9.92 -7.22 -11.85
C ASN A 35 8.92 -6.87 -10.72
N ALA A 36 8.04 -7.80 -10.36
CA ALA A 36 7.02 -7.65 -9.30
C ALA A 36 7.56 -7.00 -8.01
N LYS A 37 8.73 -7.44 -7.54
CA LYS A 37 9.37 -6.93 -6.31
C LYS A 37 9.68 -5.43 -6.42
N GLU A 38 10.24 -4.99 -7.54
CA GLU A 38 10.56 -3.58 -7.77
C GLU A 38 9.28 -2.74 -7.86
N LYS A 39 8.24 -3.26 -8.52
CA LYS A 39 6.94 -2.56 -8.62
C LYS A 39 6.26 -2.43 -7.26
N ARG A 40 6.35 -3.44 -6.39
CA ARG A 40 5.89 -3.35 -5.00
C ARG A 40 6.59 -2.21 -4.26
N VAL A 41 7.92 -2.14 -4.33
CA VAL A 41 8.70 -1.06 -3.69
C VAL A 41 8.26 0.31 -4.21
N LYS A 42 8.17 0.47 -5.54
CA LYS A 42 7.72 1.73 -6.16
C LYS A 42 6.31 2.12 -5.72
N TYR A 43 5.38 1.18 -5.64
CA TYR A 43 4.02 1.46 -5.15
C TYR A 43 4.05 2.01 -3.72
N VAL A 44 4.78 1.35 -2.81
CA VAL A 44 4.90 1.76 -1.40
C VAL A 44 5.45 3.19 -1.30
N GLU A 45 6.50 3.51 -2.07
CA GLU A 45 7.08 4.86 -2.11
C GLU A 45 6.11 5.91 -2.66
N ARG A 46 5.32 5.58 -3.68
CA ARG A 46 4.35 6.52 -4.26
C ARG A 46 3.23 6.83 -3.28
N VAL A 47 2.68 5.82 -2.61
CA VAL A 47 1.61 6.03 -1.63
C VAL A 47 2.13 6.76 -0.39
N GLU A 48 3.36 6.47 0.05
CA GLU A 48 4.01 7.22 1.13
C GLU A 48 4.10 8.72 0.80
N ARG A 49 4.50 9.09 -0.42
CA ARG A 49 4.57 10.51 -0.84
C ARG A 49 3.20 11.18 -0.96
N LEU A 50 2.16 10.42 -1.35
CA LEU A 50 0.79 10.94 -1.44
C LEU A 50 0.23 11.30 -0.05
N LEU A 51 0.59 10.55 0.97
CA LEU A 51 0.06 10.68 2.33
C LEU A 51 0.81 11.70 3.17
N LYS A 52 0.04 12.56 3.86
CA LYS A 52 0.51 13.42 4.96
C LYS A 52 1.20 12.58 6.04
N GLN A 53 2.05 13.22 6.85
CA GLN A 53 2.59 12.57 8.05
C GLN A 53 1.45 11.96 8.87
N GLN A 54 1.68 10.74 9.39
CA GLN A 54 0.67 9.96 10.12
C GLN A 54 -0.60 9.60 9.31
N GLY A 55 -0.60 9.83 7.98
CA GLY A 55 -1.70 9.47 7.10
C GLY A 55 -1.92 7.97 7.01
N LEU A 56 -3.14 7.59 6.65
CA LEU A 56 -3.59 6.20 6.63
C LEU A 56 -3.72 5.68 5.20
N LEU A 57 -3.25 4.46 4.99
CA LEU A 57 -3.50 3.67 3.80
C LEU A 57 -4.42 2.51 4.18
N ILE A 58 -5.56 2.37 3.53
CA ILE A 58 -6.46 1.22 3.69
C ILE A 58 -6.31 0.35 2.45
N ILE A 59 -5.72 -0.82 2.60
CA ILE A 59 -5.57 -1.80 1.52
C ILE A 59 -6.59 -2.92 1.73
N THR A 60 -7.31 -3.25 0.66
CA THR A 60 -8.09 -4.48 0.55
C THR A 60 -7.52 -5.32 -0.58
N SER A 61 -7.03 -6.51 -0.24
CA SER A 61 -6.36 -7.43 -1.15
C SER A 61 -6.98 -8.82 -1.13
N CYS A 62 -7.07 -9.47 -2.28
CA CYS A 62 -7.46 -10.89 -2.39
C CYS A 62 -6.26 -11.84 -2.60
N ASN A 63 -5.04 -11.31 -2.76
CA ASN A 63 -3.86 -12.12 -3.07
C ASN A 63 -2.82 -12.17 -1.94
N TRP A 64 -2.89 -11.27 -0.98
CA TRP A 64 -1.91 -11.18 0.09
C TRP A 64 -2.57 -11.26 1.46
N THR A 65 -1.94 -12.04 2.35
CA THR A 65 -2.32 -12.13 3.76
C THR A 65 -1.90 -10.87 4.53
N GLU A 66 -2.47 -10.65 5.72
CA GLU A 66 -2.06 -9.56 6.62
C GLU A 66 -0.54 -9.53 6.84
N VAL A 67 0.06 -10.69 7.10
CA VAL A 67 1.50 -10.83 7.38
C VAL A 67 2.35 -10.42 6.17
N GLU A 68 1.95 -10.84 4.97
CA GLU A 68 2.65 -10.50 3.73
C GLU A 68 2.52 -9.01 3.40
N ILE A 69 1.33 -8.43 3.57
CA ILE A 69 1.13 -6.99 3.38
C ILE A 69 2.01 -6.22 4.37
N ILE A 70 2.03 -6.59 5.65
CA ILE A 70 2.92 -5.94 6.63
C ILE A 70 4.38 -6.07 6.19
N SER A 71 4.81 -7.25 5.73
CA SER A 71 6.18 -7.44 5.25
C SER A 71 6.52 -6.59 4.03
N HIS A 72 5.57 -6.33 3.14
CA HIS A 72 5.80 -5.51 1.95
C HIS A 72 5.87 -4.01 2.26
N PHE A 73 5.14 -3.55 3.28
CA PHE A 73 5.00 -2.13 3.60
C PHE A 73 5.84 -1.66 4.81
N CYS A 74 6.45 -2.58 5.56
CA CYS A 74 7.11 -2.30 6.84
C CYS A 74 8.24 -1.25 6.78
N SER A 75 8.82 -0.99 5.61
CA SER A 75 9.86 0.03 5.44
C SER A 75 9.35 1.46 5.61
N LYS A 76 8.08 1.73 5.28
CA LYS A 76 7.47 3.08 5.29
C LYS A 76 6.20 3.19 6.11
N PHE A 77 5.59 2.06 6.43
CA PHE A 77 4.33 1.99 7.16
C PHE A 77 4.42 1.04 8.34
N GLU A 78 3.52 1.22 9.29
CA GLU A 78 3.26 0.32 10.38
C GLU A 78 1.79 -0.13 10.37
N ARG A 79 1.53 -1.32 10.91
CA ARG A 79 0.17 -1.83 11.05
C ARG A 79 -0.60 -0.97 12.04
N PHE A 80 -1.74 -0.41 11.61
CA PHE A 80 -2.62 0.38 12.48
C PHE A 80 -3.83 -0.43 12.95
N HIS A 81 -4.54 -1.08 12.03
CA HIS A 81 -5.74 -1.86 12.34
C HIS A 81 -6.00 -2.92 11.27
N ILE A 82 -6.64 -4.03 11.65
CA ILE A 82 -7.16 -5.01 10.68
C ILE A 82 -8.68 -4.87 10.66
N ILE A 83 -9.24 -4.70 9.46
CA ILE A 83 -10.69 -4.63 9.27
C ILE A 83 -11.19 -6.07 9.18
N PRO A 84 -12.11 -6.51 10.06
CA PRO A 84 -12.65 -7.86 10.01
C PRO A 84 -13.30 -8.16 8.66
N THR A 85 -12.95 -9.30 8.08
CA THR A 85 -13.50 -9.80 6.82
C THR A 85 -14.13 -11.17 7.04
N PRO A 86 -15.07 -11.61 6.18
CA PRO A 86 -15.60 -12.96 6.27
C PRO A 86 -14.48 -14.01 6.23
N THR A 87 -14.51 -14.92 7.20
CA THR A 87 -13.58 -16.04 7.31
C THR A 87 -14.31 -17.34 7.00
N PHE A 88 -13.57 -18.33 6.54
CA PHE A 88 -14.05 -19.70 6.39
C PHE A 88 -13.02 -20.67 6.97
N GLN A 89 -13.50 -21.83 7.43
CA GLN A 89 -12.66 -22.86 8.02
C GLN A 89 -12.64 -24.09 7.12
N PHE A 90 -11.45 -24.57 6.76
CA PHE A 90 -11.26 -25.79 5.98
C PHE A 90 -10.12 -26.61 6.57
N GLY A 91 -10.40 -27.88 6.90
CA GLY A 91 -9.39 -28.79 7.48
C GLY A 91 -8.77 -28.28 8.79
N GLY A 92 -9.55 -27.57 9.61
CA GLY A 92 -9.09 -27.00 10.89
C GLY A 92 -8.33 -25.67 10.78
N LYS A 93 -8.06 -25.18 9.56
CA LYS A 93 -7.42 -23.87 9.34
C LYS A 93 -8.48 -22.83 8.99
N THR A 94 -8.39 -21.66 9.62
CA THR A 94 -9.25 -20.50 9.32
C THR A 94 -8.50 -19.54 8.41
N GLY A 95 -9.13 -19.13 7.32
CA GLY A 95 -8.60 -18.14 6.39
C GLY A 95 -9.66 -17.12 5.98
N SER A 96 -9.22 -15.98 5.47
CA SER A 96 -10.08 -14.96 4.86
C SER A 96 -10.00 -15.04 3.34
N LEU A 97 -11.12 -14.79 2.66
CA LEU A 97 -11.12 -14.67 1.19
C LEU A 97 -10.44 -13.37 0.72
N ILE A 98 -10.43 -12.35 1.58
CA ILE A 98 -9.82 -11.05 1.37
C ILE A 98 -9.16 -10.59 2.66
N THR A 99 -8.08 -9.84 2.55
CA THR A 99 -7.43 -9.13 3.66
C THR A 99 -7.76 -7.65 3.53
N SER A 100 -8.31 -7.02 4.56
CA SER A 100 -8.51 -5.57 4.60
C SER A 100 -7.79 -4.98 5.80
N ILE A 101 -6.77 -4.16 5.57
CA ILE A 101 -5.82 -3.66 6.57
C ILE A 101 -5.66 -2.14 6.47
N VAL A 102 -5.58 -1.49 7.63
CA VAL A 102 -5.20 -0.09 7.77
C VAL A 102 -3.73 -0.02 8.18
N LEU A 103 -2.95 0.69 7.38
CA LEU A 103 -1.53 0.96 7.58
C LEU A 103 -1.34 2.46 7.86
N ARG A 104 -0.49 2.80 8.81
CA ARG A 104 -0.13 4.19 9.13
C ARG A 104 1.24 4.51 8.59
N LYS A 105 1.37 5.66 7.92
CA LYS A 105 2.67 6.18 7.47
C LYS A 105 3.56 6.48 8.69
N LYS A 106 4.78 5.94 8.68
CA LYS A 106 5.81 6.23 9.70
C LYS A 106 6.26 7.69 9.62
N LEU A 107 6.75 8.21 10.75
CA LEU A 107 7.36 9.55 10.83
C LEU A 107 8.67 9.61 10.04
#